data_AF-A0AAV4BFJ2-F1
#
_entry.id   AF-A0AAV4BFJ2-F1
#
_cell.length_a   1.000
_cell.length_b   1.000
_cell.length_c   1.000
_cell.angle_alpha   90.00
_cell.angle_beta   90.00
_cell.angle_gamma   90.00
#
_symmetry.space_group_name_H-M   'P 1'
#
loop_
_entity.id
_entity.type
_entity.pdbx_description
1 polymer ?
#
loop_
_entity_poly.entity_id
_entity_poly.type
_entity_poly.pdbx_seq_one_letter_code
_entity_poly.pdbx_strand_id
1 'polypeptide(L)'
;MDNCCREYLFISDFFMVSGTGAQNLFENIMGKTLTMFMVGINLFESIISKILTMFMITRRFAEFSAAIVGINASYPRELVRRSFGQLQAEVENFILKMAAEFSHHKDQLIFLINNYDMMLNVLVERTTRDSKEAEMFCDLLAARTQEFVEEILAPHFGGLISWVKDSEVALEHGLRRSFITLISEEKRVQQIVRGFNNDWKRVLESINQEVMRAFTKFKNGTQIFQGTLTLLIQYNQYHRFQKVLAQPMFRHLQIRH
;
A
#
# COMPACT_ATOMS: atom_id res chain seq x y z
N MET A 1 -4.39 -29.92 9.98
CA MET A 1 -3.89 -30.97 10.90
C MET A 1 -2.50 -31.48 10.49
N ASP A 2 -2.18 -31.56 9.20
CA ASP A 2 -0.94 -32.21 8.71
C ASP A 2 0.38 -31.42 8.83
N ASN A 3 0.38 -30.09 8.95
CA ASN A 3 1.63 -29.32 9.07
C ASN A 3 2.26 -29.43 10.46
N CYS A 4 1.45 -29.37 11.53
CA CYS A 4 1.94 -29.57 12.90
C CYS A 4 2.56 -30.98 13.06
N CYS A 5 2.01 -31.99 12.39
CA CYS A 5 2.56 -33.34 12.44
C CYS A 5 3.93 -33.44 11.76
N ARG A 6 4.18 -32.68 10.69
CA ARG A 6 5.47 -32.68 9.98
C ARG A 6 6.54 -31.87 10.71
N GLU A 7 6.17 -30.73 11.28
CA GLU A 7 7.05 -29.94 12.13
C GLU A 7 7.41 -30.68 13.43
N TYR A 8 6.43 -31.40 14.00
CA TYR A 8 6.66 -32.31 15.13
C TYR A 8 7.68 -33.41 14.77
N LEU A 9 7.53 -34.06 13.61
CA LEU A 9 8.46 -35.10 13.15
C LEU A 9 9.86 -34.53 12.88
N PHE A 10 9.97 -33.37 12.23
CA PHE A 10 11.25 -32.71 11.98
C PHE A 10 11.98 -32.34 13.28
N ILE A 11 11.28 -31.75 14.25
CA ILE A 11 11.86 -31.37 15.55
C ILE A 11 12.24 -32.62 16.35
N SER A 12 11.43 -33.67 16.29
CA SER A 12 11.70 -34.96 16.94
C SER A 12 12.97 -35.61 16.38
N ASP A 13 13.11 -35.64 15.05
CA ASP A 13 14.27 -36.23 14.37
C ASP A 13 15.54 -35.38 14.53
N PHE A 14 15.44 -34.05 14.44
CA PHE A 14 16.58 -33.14 14.55
C PHE A 14 17.19 -33.11 15.96
N PHE A 15 16.35 -33.14 17.00
CA PHE A 15 16.81 -33.17 18.39
C PHE A 15 16.92 -34.59 18.97
N MET A 16 16.65 -35.63 18.17
CA MET A 16 16.60 -37.03 18.58
C MET A 16 15.74 -37.29 19.84
N VAL A 17 14.59 -36.61 19.92
CA VAL A 17 13.64 -36.74 21.03
C VAL A 17 12.37 -37.44 20.55
N SER A 18 11.75 -38.27 21.39
CA SER A 18 10.53 -39.01 21.05
C SER A 18 9.54 -39.05 22.22
N GLY A 19 8.28 -39.39 21.92
CA GLY A 19 7.21 -39.48 22.92
C GLY A 19 6.91 -38.14 23.61
N THR A 20 6.77 -38.16 24.94
CA THR A 20 6.45 -36.98 25.76
C THR A 20 7.53 -35.89 25.68
N GLY A 21 8.80 -36.24 25.46
CA GLY A 21 9.89 -35.26 25.30
C GLY A 21 9.77 -34.43 24.03
N ALA A 22 9.39 -35.04 22.92
CA ALA A 22 9.13 -34.36 21.66
C ALA A 22 7.87 -33.48 21.72
N GLN A 23 6.82 -33.93 22.40
CA GLN A 23 5.60 -33.14 22.63
C GLN A 23 5.91 -31.87 23.43
N ASN A 24 6.64 -31.99 24.54
CA ASN A 24 7.04 -30.84 25.35
C ASN A 24 7.93 -29.85 24.57
N LEU A 25 8.81 -30.34 23.69
CA LEU A 25 9.68 -29.47 22.89
C LEU A 25 8.90 -28.74 21.79
N PHE A 26 8.01 -29.45 21.10
CA PHE A 26 7.12 -28.87 20.11
C PHE A 26 6.16 -27.84 20.73
N GLU A 27 5.55 -28.15 21.87
CA GLU A 27 4.73 -27.20 22.64
C GLU A 27 5.56 -26.02 23.15
N ASN A 28 6.82 -26.20 23.51
CA ASN A 28 7.67 -25.07 23.89
C ASN A 28 8.02 -24.17 22.69
N ILE A 29 8.30 -24.72 21.52
CA ILE A 29 8.70 -23.94 20.33
C ILE A 29 7.49 -23.26 19.69
N MET A 30 6.45 -24.02 19.39
CA MET A 30 5.23 -23.53 18.75
C MET A 30 4.33 -22.82 19.76
N GLY A 31 4.21 -23.33 20.98
CA GLY A 31 3.42 -22.70 22.03
C GLY A 31 4.00 -21.36 22.44
N LYS A 32 5.32 -21.18 22.61
CA LYS A 32 5.87 -19.83 22.91
C LYS A 32 5.69 -18.86 21.74
N THR A 33 5.77 -19.34 20.51
CA THR A 33 5.57 -18.50 19.31
C THR A 33 4.11 -18.09 19.17
N LEU A 34 3.17 -19.03 19.32
CA LEU A 34 1.73 -18.80 19.30
C LEU A 34 1.24 -18.03 20.52
N THR A 35 1.80 -18.26 21.70
CA THR A 35 1.53 -17.49 22.92
C THR A 35 2.09 -16.09 22.78
N MET A 36 3.29 -15.86 22.21
CA MET A 36 3.72 -14.51 21.86
C MET A 36 2.81 -13.86 20.81
N PHE A 37 2.30 -14.62 19.86
CA PHE A 37 1.34 -14.14 18.86
C PHE A 37 0.01 -13.73 19.53
N MET A 38 -0.55 -14.58 20.39
CA MET A 38 -1.80 -14.35 21.13
C MET A 38 -1.65 -13.25 22.19
N VAL A 39 -0.53 -13.21 22.92
CA VAL A 39 -0.24 -12.15 23.90
C VAL A 39 -0.02 -10.82 23.18
N GLY A 40 0.67 -10.82 22.04
CA GLY A 40 0.79 -9.65 21.17
C GLY A 40 -0.56 -9.15 20.65
N ILE A 41 -1.48 -10.07 20.32
CA ILE A 41 -2.86 -9.76 19.94
C ILE A 41 -3.69 -9.18 21.12
N ASN A 42 -3.36 -9.54 22.37
CA ASN A 42 -4.13 -9.14 23.55
C ASN A 42 -3.60 -7.87 24.25
N LEU A 43 -2.43 -7.33 23.88
CA LEU A 43 -1.77 -6.22 24.60
C LEU A 43 -2.05 -4.80 24.02
N PHE A 44 -3.10 -4.62 23.21
CA PHE A 44 -3.30 -3.42 22.41
C PHE A 44 -3.98 -2.26 23.15
N GLU A 45 -3.23 -1.47 23.93
CA GLU A 45 -3.77 -0.21 24.48
C GLU A 45 -3.27 1.08 23.78
N SER A 46 -2.15 1.04 23.05
CA SER A 46 -1.59 2.23 22.38
C SER A 46 -1.26 2.01 20.90
N ILE A 47 -1.47 3.04 20.07
CA ILE A 47 -1.14 3.07 18.63
C ILE A 47 0.33 2.70 18.38
N ILE A 48 1.26 3.14 19.23
CA ILE A 48 2.69 2.79 19.08
C ILE A 48 2.92 1.29 19.29
N SER A 49 2.22 0.70 20.27
CA SER A 49 2.26 -0.76 20.49
C SER A 49 1.64 -1.50 19.29
N LYS A 50 0.54 -1.01 18.71
CA LYS A 50 -0.06 -1.57 17.48
C LYS A 50 0.93 -1.58 16.31
N ILE A 51 1.61 -0.46 16.06
CA ILE A 51 2.61 -0.33 14.97
C ILE A 51 3.78 -1.30 15.20
N LEU A 52 4.34 -1.33 16.41
CA LEU A 52 5.50 -2.16 16.73
C LEU A 52 5.17 -3.66 16.67
N THR A 53 4.05 -4.06 17.27
CA THR A 53 3.57 -5.45 17.22
C THR A 53 3.29 -5.89 15.79
N MET A 54 2.65 -5.05 14.99
CA MET A 54 2.38 -5.40 13.61
C MET A 54 3.66 -5.58 12.80
N PHE A 55 4.60 -4.65 12.96
CA PHE A 55 5.90 -4.73 12.29
C PHE A 55 6.64 -6.04 12.63
N MET A 56 6.56 -6.48 13.88
CA MET A 56 7.15 -7.77 14.29
C MET A 56 6.43 -8.96 13.63
N ILE A 57 5.10 -8.93 13.57
CA ILE A 57 4.28 -10.01 12.99
C ILE A 57 4.51 -10.12 11.48
N THR A 58 4.44 -9.01 10.74
CA THR A 58 4.60 -8.98 9.28
C THR A 58 6.01 -9.37 8.87
N ARG A 59 7.03 -8.94 9.63
CA ARG A 59 8.41 -9.39 9.42
C ARG A 59 8.55 -10.91 9.61
N ARG A 60 8.08 -11.46 10.74
CA ARG A 60 8.17 -12.91 11.00
C ARG A 60 7.45 -13.73 9.93
N PHE A 61 6.28 -13.26 9.50
CA PHE A 61 5.55 -13.89 8.39
C PHE A 61 6.37 -13.86 7.10
N ALA A 62 6.98 -12.73 6.73
CA ALA A 62 7.79 -12.64 5.52
C ALA A 62 9.01 -13.55 5.56
N GLU A 63 9.67 -13.68 6.73
CA GLU A 63 10.79 -14.59 6.93
C GLU A 63 10.36 -16.07 6.80
N PHE A 64 9.20 -16.42 7.37
CA PHE A 64 8.61 -17.75 7.25
C PHE A 64 8.19 -18.06 5.79
N SER A 65 7.54 -17.10 5.12
CA SER A 65 7.15 -17.18 3.72
C SER A 65 8.35 -17.46 2.81
N ALA A 66 9.45 -16.72 2.98
CA ALA A 66 10.66 -16.95 2.20
C ALA A 66 11.24 -18.37 2.40
N ALA A 67 11.22 -18.89 3.63
CA ALA A 67 11.67 -20.25 3.92
C ALA A 67 10.77 -21.30 3.25
N ILE A 68 9.44 -21.11 3.29
CA ILE A 68 8.48 -22.01 2.63
C ILE A 68 8.62 -21.97 1.11
N VAL A 69 8.85 -20.81 0.50
CA VAL A 69 9.11 -20.69 -0.94
C VAL A 69 10.36 -21.48 -1.33
N GLY A 70 11.44 -21.40 -0.55
CA GLY A 70 12.66 -22.21 -0.77
C GLY A 70 12.43 -23.71 -0.65
N ILE A 71 11.68 -24.16 0.36
CA ILE A 71 11.32 -25.57 0.55
C ILE A 71 10.43 -26.04 -0.61
N ASN A 72 9.43 -25.25 -1.01
CA ASN A 72 8.47 -25.62 -2.04
C ASN A 72 9.09 -25.65 -3.45
N ALA A 73 10.13 -24.84 -3.70
CA ALA A 73 10.95 -24.93 -4.91
C ALA A 73 11.74 -26.26 -4.99
N SER A 74 12.17 -26.78 -3.83
CA SER A 74 12.95 -28.02 -3.73
C SER A 74 12.06 -29.27 -3.63
N TYR A 75 10.88 -29.14 -3.01
CA TYR A 75 9.94 -30.23 -2.72
C TYR A 75 8.48 -29.74 -2.83
N PRO A 76 7.94 -29.62 -4.05
CA PRO A 76 6.59 -29.10 -4.25
C PRO A 76 5.55 -30.03 -3.62
N ARG A 77 4.80 -29.53 -2.63
CA ARG A 77 3.70 -30.26 -1.98
C ARG A 77 2.43 -29.42 -1.97
N GLU A 78 1.38 -29.91 -2.61
CA GLU A 78 0.10 -29.22 -2.76
C GLU A 78 -0.52 -28.79 -1.42
N LEU A 79 -0.45 -29.64 -0.40
CA LEU A 79 -0.91 -29.33 0.95
C LEU A 79 -0.20 -28.09 1.54
N VAL A 80 1.12 -27.99 1.35
CA VAL A 80 1.92 -26.87 1.86
C VAL A 80 1.51 -25.58 1.16
N ARG A 81 1.29 -25.63 -0.17
CA ARG A 81 0.80 -24.49 -0.96
C ARG A 81 -0.56 -24.00 -0.48
N ARG A 82 -1.50 -24.90 -0.21
CA ARG A 82 -2.84 -24.55 0.30
C ARG A 82 -2.81 -23.97 1.70
N SER A 83 -2.12 -24.62 2.63
CA SER A 83 -2.01 -24.12 4.01
C SER A 83 -1.27 -22.78 4.07
N PHE A 84 -0.27 -22.60 3.21
CA PHE A 84 0.45 -21.33 3.10
C PHE A 84 -0.45 -20.22 2.54
N GLY A 85 -1.23 -20.49 1.48
CA GLY A 85 -2.21 -19.52 0.96
C GLY A 85 -3.29 -19.12 1.97
N GLN A 86 -3.74 -20.06 2.81
CA GLN A 86 -4.66 -19.74 3.91
C GLN A 86 -4.01 -18.82 4.96
N LEU A 87 -2.79 -19.13 5.39
CA LEU A 87 -2.06 -18.29 6.33
C LEU A 87 -1.85 -16.87 5.78
N GLN A 88 -1.55 -16.76 4.48
CA GLN A 88 -1.38 -15.48 3.80
C GLN A 88 -2.67 -14.65 3.82
N ALA A 89 -3.82 -15.25 3.52
CA ALA A 89 -5.12 -14.58 3.60
C ALA A 89 -5.46 -14.11 5.02
N GLU A 90 -5.17 -14.92 6.04
CA GLU A 90 -5.38 -14.54 7.44
C GLU A 90 -4.48 -13.38 7.87
N VAL A 91 -3.20 -13.39 7.46
CA VAL A 91 -2.27 -12.29 7.74
C VAL A 91 -2.71 -11.01 7.03
N GLU A 92 -3.15 -11.08 5.79
CA GLU A 92 -3.69 -9.92 5.06
C GLU A 92 -4.92 -9.35 5.77
N ASN A 93 -5.90 -10.19 6.13
CA ASN A 93 -7.08 -9.77 6.88
C ASN A 93 -6.71 -9.15 8.23
N PHE A 94 -5.70 -9.68 8.91
CA PHE A 94 -5.22 -9.13 10.16
C PHE A 94 -4.56 -7.76 9.96
N ILE A 95 -3.73 -7.58 8.92
CA ILE A 95 -3.15 -6.28 8.56
C ILE A 95 -4.27 -5.26 8.32
N LEU A 96 -5.30 -5.62 7.55
CA LEU A 96 -6.43 -4.73 7.25
C LEU A 96 -7.24 -4.36 8.50
N LYS A 97 -7.50 -5.32 9.39
CA LYS A 97 -8.18 -5.06 10.69
C LYS A 97 -7.37 -4.08 11.54
N MET A 98 -6.06 -4.28 11.62
CA MET A 98 -5.17 -3.38 12.36
C MET A 98 -5.09 -1.98 11.73
N ALA A 99 -5.17 -1.89 10.40
CA ALA A 99 -5.24 -0.61 9.71
C ALA A 99 -6.57 0.12 9.99
N ALA A 100 -7.69 -0.60 10.06
CA ALA A 100 -9.02 -0.01 10.33
C ALA A 100 -9.14 0.62 11.73
N GLU A 101 -8.21 0.31 12.64
CA GLU A 101 -8.15 0.89 13.98
C GLU A 101 -7.64 2.34 14.01
N PHE A 102 -7.07 2.85 12.91
CA PHE A 102 -6.63 4.24 12.82
C PHE A 102 -7.80 5.14 12.38
N SER A 103 -7.93 6.31 13.03
CA SER A 103 -9.05 7.23 12.81
C SER A 103 -9.07 7.91 11.44
N HIS A 104 -7.89 8.14 10.85
CA HIS A 104 -7.77 8.84 9.57
C HIS A 104 -7.36 7.86 8.47
N HIS A 105 -8.07 7.90 7.33
CA HIS A 105 -7.77 7.06 6.16
C HIS A 105 -6.30 7.16 5.72
N LYS A 106 -5.75 8.37 5.72
CA LYS A 106 -4.33 8.62 5.47
C LYS A 106 -3.39 7.80 6.38
N ASP A 107 -3.71 7.69 7.67
CA ASP A 107 -2.90 6.93 8.63
C ASP A 107 -3.03 5.42 8.39
N GLN A 108 -4.22 4.95 8.00
CA GLN A 108 -4.45 3.57 7.56
C GLN A 108 -3.55 3.22 6.38
N LEU A 109 -3.51 4.09 5.36
CA LEU A 109 -2.69 3.90 4.16
C LEU A 109 -1.18 3.91 4.48
N ILE A 110 -0.72 4.84 5.33
CA ILE A 110 0.68 4.86 5.79
C ILE A 110 1.04 3.54 6.48
N PHE A 111 0.17 3.03 7.35
CA PHE A 111 0.38 1.76 8.03
C PHE A 111 0.47 0.58 7.06
N LEU A 112 -0.46 0.51 6.09
CA LEU A 112 -0.47 -0.56 5.08
C LEU A 112 0.79 -0.53 4.21
N ILE A 113 1.14 0.63 3.66
CA ILE A 113 2.32 0.81 2.80
C ILE A 113 3.60 0.41 3.55
N ASN A 114 3.76 0.83 4.80
CA ASN A 114 4.94 0.50 5.59
C ASN A 114 5.06 -1.02 5.87
N ASN A 115 3.94 -1.69 6.14
CA ASN A 115 3.93 -3.14 6.36
C ASN A 115 4.21 -3.92 5.07
N TYR A 116 3.58 -3.55 3.96
CA TYR A 116 3.80 -4.21 2.67
C TYR A 116 5.21 -3.99 2.13
N ASP A 117 5.76 -2.78 2.23
CA ASP A 117 7.15 -2.52 1.86
C ASP A 117 8.12 -3.35 2.71
N MET A 118 7.89 -3.48 4.02
CA MET A 118 8.73 -4.32 4.87
C MET A 118 8.70 -5.78 4.45
N MET A 119 7.50 -6.33 4.22
CA MET A 119 7.33 -7.72 3.79
C MET A 119 7.99 -7.96 2.44
N LEU A 120 7.76 -7.06 1.47
CA LEU A 120 8.34 -7.14 0.14
C LEU A 120 9.86 -7.12 0.18
N ASN A 121 10.47 -6.24 0.99
CA ASN A 121 11.93 -6.20 1.14
C ASN A 121 12.50 -7.53 1.67
N VAL A 122 11.87 -8.11 2.71
CA VAL A 122 12.32 -9.41 3.26
C VAL A 122 12.16 -10.53 2.24
N LEU A 123 11.06 -10.54 1.48
CA LEU A 123 10.81 -11.54 0.44
C LEU A 123 11.83 -11.40 -0.69
N VAL A 124 12.04 -10.20 -1.23
CA VAL A 124 13.00 -9.94 -2.32
C VAL A 124 14.44 -10.26 -1.90
N GLU A 125 14.82 -10.04 -0.64
CA GLU A 125 16.15 -10.39 -0.13
C GLU A 125 16.39 -11.90 -0.04
N ARG A 126 15.33 -12.70 0.15
CA ARG A 126 15.44 -14.12 0.50
C ARG A 126 14.85 -15.07 -0.54
N THR A 127 14.13 -14.57 -1.54
CA THR A 127 13.59 -15.34 -2.67
C THR A 127 14.11 -14.78 -3.98
N THR A 128 13.94 -15.54 -5.08
CA THR A 128 14.09 -14.96 -6.42
C THR A 128 13.03 -13.88 -6.63
N ARG A 129 13.36 -12.82 -7.38
CA ARG A 129 12.48 -11.65 -7.60
C ARG A 129 11.13 -12.00 -8.22
N ASP A 130 11.01 -13.14 -8.89
CA ASP A 130 9.84 -13.57 -9.64
C ASP A 130 8.93 -14.54 -8.86
N SER A 131 8.99 -14.54 -7.52
CA SER A 131 8.05 -15.32 -6.71
C SER A 131 6.65 -14.71 -6.79
N LYS A 132 5.62 -15.55 -6.91
CA LYS A 132 4.21 -15.12 -6.96
C LYS A 132 3.82 -14.33 -5.69
N GLU A 133 4.45 -14.69 -4.59
CA GLU A 133 4.27 -14.07 -3.28
C GLU A 133 4.81 -12.64 -3.26
N ALA A 134 6.00 -12.39 -3.83
CA ALA A 134 6.55 -11.05 -3.96
C ALA A 134 5.74 -10.18 -4.92
N GLU A 135 5.27 -10.75 -6.04
CA GLU A 135 4.41 -10.05 -7.01
C GLU A 135 3.10 -9.57 -6.36
N MET A 136 2.44 -10.43 -5.58
CA MET A 136 1.21 -10.07 -4.87
C MET A 136 1.42 -8.88 -3.91
N PHE A 137 2.48 -8.89 -3.09
CA PHE A 137 2.76 -7.76 -2.20
C PHE A 137 3.22 -6.51 -2.96
N CYS A 138 3.83 -6.66 -4.14
CA CYS A 138 4.14 -5.56 -5.03
C CYS A 138 2.85 -4.87 -5.52
N ASP A 139 1.86 -5.64 -5.98
CA ASP A 139 0.57 -5.13 -6.45
C ASP A 139 -0.21 -4.44 -5.32
N LEU A 140 -0.26 -5.06 -4.13
CA LEU A 140 -0.89 -4.45 -2.95
C LEU A 140 -0.20 -3.15 -2.54
N LEU A 141 1.14 -3.12 -2.54
CA LEU A 141 1.90 -1.91 -2.25
C LEU A 141 1.60 -0.81 -3.28
N ALA A 142 1.65 -1.13 -4.57
CA ALA A 142 1.37 -0.18 -5.65
C ALA A 142 -0.06 0.39 -5.55
N ALA A 143 -1.06 -0.45 -5.30
CA ALA A 143 -2.45 -0.02 -5.14
C ALA A 143 -2.63 0.95 -3.96
N ARG A 144 -2.03 0.64 -2.80
CA ARG A 144 -2.11 1.53 -1.62
C ARG A 144 -1.29 2.80 -1.77
N THR A 145 -0.14 2.74 -2.43
CA THR A 145 0.64 3.93 -2.77
C THR A 145 -0.15 4.86 -3.70
N GLN A 146 -0.82 4.32 -4.71
CA GLN A 146 -1.69 5.09 -5.60
C GLN A 146 -2.81 5.80 -4.82
N GLU A 147 -3.51 5.06 -3.96
CA GLU A 147 -4.59 5.60 -3.12
C GLU A 147 -4.08 6.68 -2.16
N PHE A 148 -2.91 6.48 -1.55
CA PHE A 148 -2.29 7.47 -0.67
C PHE A 148 -1.92 8.76 -1.39
N VAL A 149 -1.40 8.65 -2.61
CA VAL A 149 -1.07 9.83 -3.42
C VAL A 149 -2.33 10.64 -3.76
N GLU A 150 -3.44 9.97 -4.06
CA GLU A 150 -4.72 10.66 -4.29
C GLU A 150 -5.23 11.35 -3.03
N GLU A 151 -5.17 10.68 -1.88
CA GLU A 151 -5.59 11.19 -0.57
C GLU A 151 -4.81 12.45 -0.17
N ILE A 152 -3.48 12.50 -0.37
CA ILE A 152 -2.67 13.68 -0.03
C ILE A 152 -2.82 14.83 -1.03
N LEU A 153 -3.17 14.55 -2.29
CA LEU A 153 -3.38 15.57 -3.31
C LEU A 153 -4.78 16.19 -3.23
N ALA A 154 -5.79 15.41 -2.83
CA ALA A 154 -7.20 15.84 -2.84
C ALA A 154 -7.47 17.17 -2.09
N PRO A 155 -6.93 17.43 -0.88
CA PRO A 155 -7.17 18.67 -0.15
C PRO A 155 -6.64 19.92 -0.87
N HIS A 156 -5.58 19.78 -1.67
CA HIS A 156 -4.91 20.90 -2.33
C HIS A 156 -5.34 21.08 -3.77
N PHE A 157 -5.61 19.97 -4.44
CA PHE A 157 -5.72 19.89 -5.90
C PHE A 157 -7.01 19.22 -6.37
N GLY A 158 -7.88 18.77 -5.45
CA GLY A 158 -9.11 18.04 -5.77
C GLY A 158 -10.06 18.80 -6.70
N GLY A 159 -10.16 20.12 -6.57
CA GLY A 159 -10.97 20.96 -7.47
C GLY A 159 -10.47 20.94 -8.92
N LEU A 160 -9.14 20.93 -9.12
CA LEU A 160 -8.52 20.82 -10.44
C LEU A 160 -8.66 19.39 -10.99
N ILE A 161 -8.50 18.35 -10.15
CA ILE A 161 -8.67 16.94 -10.55
C ILE A 161 -10.11 16.67 -11.01
N SER A 162 -11.11 17.05 -10.21
CA SER A 162 -12.54 16.89 -10.57
C SER A 162 -12.85 17.62 -11.87
N TRP A 163 -12.41 18.88 -12.00
CA TRP A 163 -12.69 19.66 -13.21
C TRP A 163 -12.12 19.04 -14.47
N VAL A 164 -10.87 18.54 -14.44
CA VAL A 164 -10.27 17.85 -15.59
C VAL A 164 -11.10 16.61 -15.95
N LYS A 165 -11.48 15.80 -14.96
CA LYS A 165 -12.28 14.58 -15.17
C LYS A 165 -13.66 14.88 -15.76
N ASP A 166 -14.37 15.86 -15.20
CA ASP A 166 -15.70 16.27 -15.67
C ASP A 166 -15.63 16.84 -17.09
N SER A 167 -14.56 17.59 -17.40
CA SER A 167 -14.31 18.13 -18.74
C SER A 167 -14.01 17.04 -19.76
N GLU A 168 -13.25 16.00 -19.39
CA GLU A 168 -12.97 14.86 -20.28
C GLU A 168 -14.26 14.10 -20.64
N VAL A 169 -15.09 13.77 -19.65
CA VAL A 169 -16.39 13.12 -19.86
C VAL A 169 -17.29 13.96 -20.76
N ALA A 170 -17.32 15.28 -20.54
CA ALA A 170 -18.08 16.20 -21.37
C ALA A 170 -17.60 16.25 -22.83
N LEU A 171 -16.30 16.13 -23.07
CA LEU A 171 -15.70 16.10 -24.41
C LEU A 171 -15.96 14.78 -25.14
N GLU A 172 -15.92 13.64 -24.44
CA GLU A 172 -16.15 12.32 -25.02
C GLU A 172 -17.61 12.10 -25.45
N HIS A 173 -18.58 12.66 -24.70
CA HIS A 173 -20.00 12.49 -25.01
C HIS A 173 -20.55 13.48 -26.06
N GLY A 174 -19.77 14.45 -26.55
CA GLY A 174 -20.16 15.34 -27.66
C GLY A 174 -21.41 16.20 -27.40
N LEU A 175 -21.86 16.35 -26.15
CA LEU A 175 -23.11 17.03 -25.84
C LEU A 175 -22.97 18.56 -25.92
N ARG A 176 -23.66 19.19 -26.88
CA ARG A 176 -23.89 20.66 -26.94
C ARG A 176 -24.42 21.27 -25.63
N ARG A 177 -25.05 20.47 -24.76
CA ARG A 177 -25.54 20.89 -23.43
C ARG A 177 -24.39 21.15 -22.44
N SER A 178 -23.28 20.40 -22.55
CA SER A 178 -22.08 20.58 -21.72
C SER A 178 -21.33 21.88 -22.03
N PHE A 179 -21.51 22.43 -23.23
CA PHE A 179 -20.89 23.69 -23.66
C PHE A 179 -21.35 24.90 -22.83
N ILE A 180 -22.64 24.98 -22.49
CA ILE A 180 -23.19 26.09 -21.67
C ILE A 180 -22.74 25.95 -20.21
N THR A 181 -22.69 24.71 -19.70
CA THR A 181 -22.25 24.41 -18.34
C THR A 181 -20.77 24.75 -18.15
N LEU A 182 -19.90 24.37 -19.10
CA LEU A 182 -18.45 24.67 -19.03
C LEU A 182 -18.14 26.17 -19.11
N ILE A 183 -18.89 26.95 -19.90
CA ILE A 183 -18.75 28.41 -19.94
C ILE A 183 -19.23 29.05 -18.62
N SER A 184 -20.27 28.50 -17.98
CA SER A 184 -20.72 28.98 -16.67
C SER A 184 -19.67 28.76 -15.56
N GLU A 185 -18.77 27.79 -15.74
CA GLU A 185 -17.68 27.49 -14.81
C GLU A 185 -16.41 28.32 -15.05
N GLU A 186 -16.39 29.19 -16.06
CA GLU A 186 -15.19 29.95 -16.48
C GLU A 186 -14.49 30.66 -15.31
N LYS A 187 -15.26 31.34 -14.46
CA LYS A 187 -14.72 32.03 -13.26
C LYS A 187 -14.12 31.06 -12.25
N ARG A 188 -14.74 29.89 -12.05
CA ARG A 188 -14.26 28.83 -11.15
C ARG A 188 -12.93 28.27 -11.66
N VAL A 189 -12.84 27.99 -12.95
CA VAL A 189 -11.61 27.49 -13.59
C VAL A 189 -10.48 28.51 -13.48
N GLN A 190 -10.73 29.79 -13.78
CA GLN A 190 -9.71 30.82 -13.63
C GLN A 190 -9.19 30.95 -12.19
N GLN A 191 -10.06 30.80 -11.19
CA GLN A 191 -9.67 30.82 -9.78
C GLN A 191 -8.82 29.59 -9.41
N ILE A 192 -9.24 28.39 -9.84
CA ILE A 192 -8.49 27.14 -9.61
C ILE A 192 -7.10 27.22 -10.22
N VAL A 193 -6.98 27.73 -11.45
CA VAL A 193 -5.70 27.81 -12.17
C VAL A 193 -4.77 28.85 -11.55
N ARG A 194 -5.30 30.02 -11.17
CA ARG A 194 -4.50 31.03 -10.47
C ARG A 194 -4.02 30.50 -9.11
N GLY A 195 -4.88 29.83 -8.36
CA GLY A 195 -4.52 29.20 -7.09
C GLY A 195 -3.43 28.14 -7.27
N PHE A 196 -3.59 27.26 -8.26
CA PHE A 196 -2.58 26.29 -8.62
C PHE A 196 -1.24 26.96 -8.94
N ASN A 197 -1.20 27.88 -9.92
CA ASN A 197 0.04 28.53 -10.37
C ASN A 197 0.79 29.26 -9.25
N ASN A 198 0.07 29.83 -8.28
CA ASN A 198 0.66 30.56 -7.18
C ASN A 198 1.23 29.64 -6.08
N ASP A 199 0.56 28.53 -5.77
CA ASP A 199 0.83 27.77 -4.55
C ASP A 199 1.41 26.37 -4.78
N TRP A 200 1.39 25.83 -6.00
CA TRP A 200 1.73 24.42 -6.27
C TRP A 200 3.12 24.01 -5.76
N LYS A 201 4.14 24.88 -5.91
CA LYS A 201 5.51 24.59 -5.46
C LYS A 201 5.58 24.44 -3.94
N ARG A 202 4.99 25.39 -3.22
CA ARG A 202 4.95 25.39 -1.75
C ARG A 202 4.16 24.20 -1.22
N VAL A 203 3.04 23.87 -1.86
CA VAL A 203 2.25 22.67 -1.51
C VAL A 203 3.05 21.39 -1.73
N LEU A 204 3.74 21.25 -2.86
CA LEU A 204 4.59 20.08 -3.13
C LEU A 204 5.74 19.94 -2.13
N GLU A 205 6.36 21.05 -1.71
CA GLU A 205 7.39 21.02 -0.66
C GLU A 205 6.81 20.54 0.68
N SER A 206 5.62 21.00 1.05
CA SER A 206 4.92 20.53 2.25
C SER A 206 4.59 19.03 2.17
N ILE A 207 4.06 18.57 1.03
CA ILE A 207 3.77 17.16 0.79
C ILE A 207 5.04 16.32 0.86
N ASN A 208 6.16 16.78 0.27
CA ASN A 208 7.43 16.07 0.37
C ASN A 208 7.87 15.88 1.82
N GLN A 209 7.78 16.95 2.63
CA GLN A 209 8.14 16.86 4.06
C GLN A 209 7.25 15.88 4.81
N GLU A 210 5.95 15.85 4.50
CA GLU A 210 5.01 14.91 5.09
C GLU A 210 5.30 13.46 4.70
N VAL A 211 5.53 13.20 3.41
CA VAL A 211 5.91 11.88 2.88
C VAL A 211 7.20 11.39 3.54
N MET A 212 8.23 12.24 3.61
CA MET A 212 9.50 11.86 4.23
C MET A 212 9.40 11.61 5.74
N ARG A 213 8.43 12.22 6.43
CA ARG A 213 8.13 11.91 7.84
C ARG A 213 7.35 10.61 8.00
N ALA A 214 6.41 10.33 7.11
CA ALA A 214 5.55 9.14 7.15
C ALA A 214 6.29 7.84 6.76
N PHE A 215 7.27 7.94 5.85
CA PHE A 215 8.01 6.79 5.33
C PHE A 215 9.49 6.92 5.69
N THR A 216 9.86 6.41 6.86
CA THR A 216 11.23 6.48 7.42
C THR A 216 12.30 5.85 6.53
N LYS A 217 11.92 4.93 5.62
CA LYS A 217 12.81 4.47 4.55
C LYS A 217 12.88 5.51 3.45
N PHE A 218 14.00 6.22 3.38
CA PHE A 218 14.26 7.29 2.40
C PHE A 218 13.97 6.89 0.94
N LYS A 219 14.29 5.66 0.54
CA LYS A 219 13.98 5.15 -0.81
C LYS A 219 12.48 5.07 -1.08
N ASN A 220 11.70 4.61 -0.11
CA ASN A 220 10.25 4.50 -0.21
C ASN A 220 9.62 5.90 -0.26
N GLY A 221 10.01 6.80 0.66
CA GLY A 221 9.55 8.20 0.63
C GLY A 221 9.86 8.90 -0.70
N THR A 222 11.04 8.65 -1.28
CA THR A 222 11.41 9.21 -2.60
C THR A 222 10.55 8.63 -3.73
N GLN A 223 10.29 7.32 -3.75
CA GLN A 223 9.45 6.69 -4.78
C GLN A 223 7.99 7.15 -4.70
N ILE A 224 7.44 7.23 -3.47
CA ILE A 224 6.08 7.73 -3.24
C ILE A 224 5.99 9.18 -3.71
N PHE A 225 6.96 10.02 -3.35
CA PHE A 225 6.99 11.42 -3.80
C PHE A 225 7.13 11.54 -5.33
N GLN A 226 7.96 10.71 -5.96
CA GLN A 226 8.02 10.61 -7.42
C GLN A 226 6.67 10.18 -8.03
N GLY A 227 5.94 9.27 -7.38
CA GLY A 227 4.58 8.91 -7.71
C GLY A 227 3.62 10.10 -7.62
N THR A 228 3.72 10.91 -6.56
CA THR A 228 2.97 12.18 -6.41
C THR A 228 3.23 13.15 -7.55
N LEU A 229 4.50 13.36 -7.90
CA LEU A 229 4.90 14.21 -9.03
C LEU A 229 4.39 13.63 -10.36
N THR A 230 4.45 12.31 -10.52
CA THR A 230 3.98 11.61 -11.71
C THR A 230 2.45 11.73 -11.86
N LEU A 231 1.67 11.59 -10.79
CA LEU A 231 0.23 11.80 -10.84
C LEU A 231 -0.12 13.25 -11.17
N LEU A 232 0.60 14.20 -10.59
CA LEU A 232 0.39 15.62 -10.81
C LEU A 232 0.76 16.04 -12.26
N ILE A 233 1.89 15.55 -12.78
CA ILE A 233 2.40 15.92 -14.12
C ILE A 233 1.78 15.06 -15.23
N GLN A 234 1.75 13.75 -15.03
CA GLN A 234 1.51 12.73 -16.06
C GLN A 234 0.08 12.19 -16.08
N TYR A 235 -0.54 11.94 -14.91
CA TYR A 235 -1.82 11.23 -14.84
C TYR A 235 -3.06 12.15 -14.78
N ASN A 236 -3.01 13.32 -14.12
CA ASN A 236 -4.23 14.11 -13.84
C ASN A 236 -4.25 15.60 -14.21
N GLN A 237 -3.15 16.39 -14.18
CA GLN A 237 -3.33 17.86 -14.16
C GLN A 237 -2.61 18.70 -15.20
N TYR A 238 -1.54 18.25 -15.86
CA TYR A 238 -0.86 19.11 -16.84
C TYR A 238 -1.22 18.74 -18.27
N HIS A 239 -0.94 17.51 -18.71
CA HIS A 239 -1.20 17.12 -20.11
C HIS A 239 -2.70 17.06 -20.46
N ARG A 240 -3.53 16.52 -19.57
CA ARG A 240 -4.98 16.45 -19.75
C ARG A 240 -5.64 17.83 -19.68
N PHE A 241 -5.23 18.65 -18.72
CA PHE A 241 -5.64 20.04 -18.60
C PHE A 241 -5.28 20.88 -19.82
N GLN A 242 -4.04 20.78 -20.32
CA GLN A 242 -3.60 21.45 -21.55
C GLN A 242 -4.41 20.97 -22.76
N LYS A 243 -4.73 19.68 -22.84
CA LYS A 243 -5.60 19.12 -23.89
C LYS A 243 -7.04 19.67 -23.82
N VAL A 244 -7.60 19.82 -22.62
CA VAL A 244 -8.90 20.46 -22.40
C VAL A 244 -8.83 21.93 -22.79
N LEU A 245 -7.86 22.71 -22.31
CA LEU A 245 -7.69 24.12 -22.65
C LEU A 245 -7.38 24.40 -24.12
N ALA A 246 -6.75 23.45 -24.83
CA ALA A 246 -6.48 23.57 -26.27
C ALA A 246 -7.76 23.53 -27.13
N GLN A 247 -8.90 23.13 -26.55
CA GLN A 247 -10.19 23.13 -27.25
C GLN A 247 -10.58 24.55 -27.68
N PRO A 248 -11.18 24.74 -28.88
CA PRO A 248 -11.53 26.06 -29.41
C PRO A 248 -12.39 26.92 -28.47
N MET A 249 -13.19 26.25 -27.64
CA MET A 249 -14.09 26.81 -26.63
C MET A 249 -13.41 27.43 -25.41
N PHE A 250 -12.11 27.20 -25.22
CA PHE A 250 -11.34 27.79 -24.12
C PHE A 250 -10.22 28.70 -24.64
N ARG A 251 -10.13 28.95 -25.96
CA ARG A 251 -9.11 29.86 -26.53
C ARG A 251 -9.26 31.32 -26.08
N HIS A 252 -10.46 31.72 -25.64
CA HIS A 252 -10.77 33.05 -25.14
C HIS A 252 -10.45 33.22 -23.64
N LEU A 253 -10.33 32.11 -22.91
CA LEU A 253 -9.74 32.10 -21.58
C LEU A 253 -8.26 32.44 -21.75
N GLN A 254 -7.88 33.69 -21.48
CA GLN A 254 -6.47 34.11 -21.35
C GLN A 254 -5.88 33.52 -20.06
N ILE A 255 -5.86 32.20 -19.95
CA ILE A 255 -5.10 31.47 -18.93
C ILE A 255 -3.66 31.49 -19.43
N ARG A 256 -2.96 32.60 -19.15
CA ARG A 256 -1.53 32.71 -19.42
C ARG A 256 -0.78 31.72 -18.53
N HIS A 257 0.15 31.01 -19.17
CA HIS A 257 1.13 30.09 -18.59
C HIS A 257 1.77 30.63 -17.31
#